data_AF-A0A7U9MT29-F1
#
_entry.id   AF-A0A7U9MT29-F1
#
_cell.length_a   1.000
_cell.length_b   1.000
_cell.length_c   1.000
_cell.angle_alpha   90.00
_cell.angle_beta   90.00
_cell.angle_gamma   90.00
#
_symmetry.space_group_name_H-M   'P 1'
#
loop_
_entity.id
_entity.type
_entity.pdbx_description
1 polymer ?
#
loop_
_entity_poly.entity_id
_entity_poly.type
_entity_poly.pdbx_seq_one_letter_code
_entity_poly.pdbx_strand_id
1 'polypeptide(L)'
;MGSESQKEVEQRCKVLEMQNKTLGEQQENLEKELKQLKRKELIKHYSKLQGELWEIKKCELYGSLFQRIADSLQILIGFAESMDMLNDEKKDYYMWNRVAEPLLRAIEDFHGEYCEGKLILPLKQNGTDYEEELKEAFQKAEMKEDAVLEQWIKEDERKKAQGKILLQERNVIWELTDEVIIPMKQMMERKAEGEFDWWRNRNEQYPVRWAVAVRIILQNNGIYPMFASDKRLKDCPELRKRFVPLKENAIRYPGLFIKYGEGHENDGEWEVLGAHIGMDGREEKGLA
;
A
#
# COMPACT_ATOMS: atom_id res chain seq x y z
N MET A 1 26.59 72.20 32.59
CA MET A 1 25.65 71.32 31.87
C MET A 1 25.80 71.63 30.40
N GLY A 2 26.47 70.75 29.67
CA GLY A 2 27.03 71.05 28.34
C GLY A 2 25.95 71.24 27.29
N SER A 3 25.99 72.39 26.61
CA SER A 3 25.28 72.57 25.34
C SER A 3 26.04 71.78 24.27
N GLU A 4 25.51 70.63 23.85
CA GLU A 4 25.97 70.00 22.60
C GLU A 4 25.89 71.06 21.49
N SER A 5 26.97 71.17 20.71
CA SER A 5 27.01 72.10 19.58
C SER A 5 25.95 71.68 18.56
N GLN A 6 25.18 72.61 18.00
CA GLN A 6 24.21 72.30 16.91
C GLN A 6 24.84 71.47 15.78
N LYS A 7 26.16 71.63 15.54
CA LYS A 7 26.91 70.84 14.56
C LYS A 7 27.08 69.36 14.96
N GLU A 8 27.23 69.06 16.25
CA GLU A 8 27.32 67.68 16.74
C GLU A 8 25.98 66.96 16.58
N VAL A 9 24.88 67.65 16.88
CA VAL A 9 23.52 67.11 16.68
C VAL A 9 23.25 66.84 15.19
N GLU A 10 23.58 67.78 14.30
CA GLU A 10 23.45 67.58 12.85
C GLU A 10 24.31 66.42 12.31
N GLN A 11 25.55 66.28 12.77
CA GLN A 11 26.39 65.14 12.39
C GLN A 11 25.81 63.81 12.88
N ARG A 12 25.29 63.78 14.10
CA ARG A 12 24.68 62.59 14.71
C ARG A 12 23.40 62.18 13.96
N CYS A 13 22.55 63.14 13.57
CA CYS A 13 21.39 62.90 12.73
C CYS A 13 21.77 62.29 11.37
N LYS A 14 22.77 62.86 10.68
CA LYS A 14 23.24 62.31 9.39
C LYS A 14 23.78 60.89 9.51
N VAL A 15 24.49 60.57 10.59
CA VAL A 15 24.98 59.21 10.87
C VAL A 15 23.81 58.26 11.10
N LEU A 16 22.82 58.65 11.90
CA LEU A 16 21.62 57.84 12.16
C LEU A 16 20.77 57.63 10.90
N GLU A 17 20.63 58.65 10.04
CA GLU A 17 19.93 58.53 8.75
C GLU A 17 20.61 57.54 7.82
N MET A 18 21.95 57.59 7.72
CA MET A 18 22.71 56.60 6.94
C MET A 18 22.56 55.19 7.53
N GLN A 19 22.64 55.04 8.86
CA GLN A 19 22.46 53.75 9.52
C GLN A 19 21.05 53.18 9.29
N ASN A 20 20.00 54.00 9.40
CA ASN A 20 18.63 53.57 9.11
C ASN A 20 18.45 53.15 7.66
N LYS A 21 19.07 53.86 6.71
CA LYS A 21 19.05 53.48 5.30
C LYS A 21 19.73 52.12 5.08
N THR A 22 20.93 51.93 5.64
CA THR A 22 21.66 50.65 5.55
C THR A 22 20.90 49.49 6.20
N LEU A 23 20.28 49.71 7.37
CA LEU A 23 19.45 48.70 8.03
C LEU A 23 18.22 48.35 7.20
N GLY A 24 17.57 49.34 6.57
CA GLY A 24 16.45 49.11 5.65
C GLY A 24 16.85 48.26 4.44
N GLU A 25 17.99 48.56 3.81
CA GLU A 25 18.55 47.77 2.70
C GLU A 25 18.92 46.34 3.13
N GLN A 26 19.48 46.18 4.34
CA GLN A 26 19.78 44.85 4.91
C GLN A 26 18.51 44.05 5.18
N GLN A 27 17.46 44.69 5.73
CA GLN A 27 16.19 44.04 5.99
C GLN A 27 15.53 43.57 4.69
N GLU A 28 15.51 44.41 3.65
CA GLU A 28 14.93 44.04 2.35
C GLU A 28 15.68 42.87 1.70
N ASN A 29 17.03 42.82 1.82
CA ASN A 29 17.83 41.71 1.34
C ASN A 29 17.53 40.41 2.10
N LEU A 30 17.45 40.45 3.44
CA LEU A 30 17.09 39.29 4.26
C LEU A 30 15.68 38.77 3.94
N GLU A 31 14.72 39.67 3.70
CA GLU A 31 13.35 39.28 3.30
C GLU A 31 13.34 38.58 1.93
N LYS A 32 14.15 39.06 0.98
CA LYS A 32 14.34 38.41 -0.33
C LYS A 32 14.99 37.03 -0.20
N GLU A 33 16.07 36.92 0.59
CA GLU A 33 16.75 35.65 0.83
C GLU A 33 15.82 34.63 1.50
N LEU A 34 15.07 35.05 2.53
CA LEU A 34 14.10 34.20 3.21
C LEU A 34 13.00 33.70 2.25
N LYS A 35 12.49 34.58 1.38
CA LYS A 35 11.50 34.20 0.37
C LYS A 35 12.06 33.17 -0.62
N GLN A 36 13.30 33.36 -1.07
CA GLN A 36 13.96 32.40 -1.95
C GLN A 36 14.20 31.05 -1.28
N LEU A 37 14.60 31.03 0.00
CA LEU A 37 14.78 29.79 0.76
C LEU A 37 13.47 29.02 0.91
N LYS A 38 12.38 29.68 1.31
CA LYS A 38 11.05 29.07 1.42
C LYS A 38 10.61 28.44 0.10
N ARG A 39 10.81 29.16 -1.01
CA ARG A 39 10.45 28.64 -2.35
C ARG A 39 11.27 27.40 -2.73
N LYS A 40 12.58 27.38 -2.42
CA LYS A 40 13.42 26.19 -2.66
C LYS A 40 12.95 24.99 -1.83
N GLU A 41 12.54 25.21 -0.59
CA GLU A 41 11.99 24.15 0.27
C GLU A 41 10.65 23.62 -0.28
N LEU A 42 9.75 24.49 -0.73
CA LEU A 42 8.48 24.09 -1.35
C LEU A 42 8.70 23.24 -2.59
N ILE A 43 9.56 23.68 -3.51
CA ILE A 43 9.89 22.91 -4.72
C ILE A 43 10.49 21.56 -4.34
N LYS A 44 11.45 21.53 -3.41
CA LYS A 44 12.06 20.27 -2.95
C LYS A 44 11.04 19.31 -2.35
N HIS A 45 10.09 19.83 -1.55
CA HIS A 45 9.05 19.01 -0.94
C HIS A 45 8.11 18.44 -2.01
N TYR A 46 7.59 19.29 -2.90
CA TYR A 46 6.79 18.86 -4.05
C TYR A 46 7.52 17.81 -4.88
N SER A 47 8.82 18.01 -5.15
CA SER A 47 9.59 17.08 -5.96
C SER A 47 9.70 15.69 -5.34
N LYS A 48 9.96 15.64 -4.03
CA LYS A 48 10.00 14.38 -3.29
C LYS A 48 8.65 13.66 -3.37
N LEU A 49 7.57 14.41 -3.20
CA LEU A 49 6.22 13.87 -3.15
C LEU A 49 5.77 13.30 -4.50
N GLN A 50 6.10 13.97 -5.60
CA GLN A 50 5.88 13.45 -6.96
C GLN A 50 6.61 12.12 -7.19
N GLY A 51 7.87 12.01 -6.74
CA GLY A 51 8.63 10.76 -6.81
C GLY A 51 8.01 9.63 -5.98
N GLU A 52 7.41 9.93 -4.84
CA GLU A 52 6.70 8.94 -4.02
C GLU A 52 5.37 8.50 -4.65
N LEU A 53 4.61 9.44 -5.23
CA LEU A 53 3.36 9.14 -5.95
C LEU A 53 3.60 8.26 -7.18
N TRP A 54 4.76 8.40 -7.82
CA TRP A 54 5.16 7.50 -8.88
C TRP A 54 5.29 6.05 -8.43
N GLU A 55 6.01 5.84 -7.34
CA GLU A 55 6.24 4.51 -6.79
C GLU A 55 4.92 3.85 -6.43
N ILE A 56 3.95 4.63 -5.93
CA ILE A 56 2.58 4.20 -5.72
C ILE A 56 1.89 3.82 -7.04
N LYS A 57 2.00 4.65 -8.09
CA LYS A 57 1.39 4.39 -9.41
C LYS A 57 1.90 3.09 -10.04
N LYS A 58 3.19 2.76 -9.87
CA LYS A 58 3.74 1.45 -10.29
C LYS A 58 3.09 0.27 -9.58
N CYS A 59 2.52 0.48 -8.39
CA CYS A 59 1.90 -0.56 -7.59
C CYS A 59 0.46 -0.89 -8.02
N GLU A 60 -0.14 -0.15 -8.95
CA GLU A 60 -1.53 -0.39 -9.40
C GLU A 60 -1.80 -1.84 -9.84
N LEU A 61 -0.84 -2.44 -10.58
CA LEU A 61 -0.95 -3.82 -11.02
C LEU A 61 -0.84 -4.80 -9.86
N TYR A 62 -0.02 -4.49 -8.86
CA TYR A 62 0.08 -5.32 -7.65
C TYR A 62 -1.20 -5.24 -6.82
N GLY A 63 -1.81 -4.07 -6.69
CA GLY A 63 -3.11 -3.97 -6.04
C GLY A 63 -4.18 -4.76 -6.79
N SER A 64 -4.21 -4.66 -8.12
CA SER A 64 -5.13 -5.45 -8.95
C SER A 64 -4.90 -6.96 -8.81
N LEU A 65 -3.64 -7.41 -8.76
CA LEU A 65 -3.29 -8.80 -8.52
C LEU A 65 -3.70 -9.25 -7.11
N PHE A 66 -3.41 -8.44 -6.10
CA PHE A 66 -3.76 -8.70 -4.70
C PHE A 66 -5.27 -8.94 -4.56
N GLN A 67 -6.09 -8.08 -5.17
CA GLN A 67 -7.55 -8.24 -5.15
C GLN A 67 -8.02 -9.54 -5.81
N ARG A 68 -7.31 -10.05 -6.82
CA ARG A 68 -7.64 -11.34 -7.46
C ARG A 68 -7.24 -12.56 -6.61
N ILE A 69 -6.16 -12.46 -5.84
CA ILE A 69 -5.68 -13.57 -5.02
C ILE A 69 -6.18 -13.53 -3.57
N ALA A 70 -6.77 -12.41 -3.12
CA ALA A 70 -7.23 -12.22 -1.74
C ALA A 70 -8.12 -13.37 -1.26
N ASP A 71 -9.10 -13.79 -2.07
CA ASP A 71 -9.98 -14.91 -1.76
C ASP A 71 -9.19 -16.21 -1.53
N SER A 72 -8.21 -16.53 -2.39
CA SER A 72 -7.35 -17.72 -2.23
C SER A 72 -6.52 -17.66 -0.95
N LEU A 73 -6.01 -16.48 -0.58
CA LEU A 73 -5.26 -16.30 0.67
C LEU A 73 -6.17 -16.48 1.90
N GLN A 74 -7.39 -15.92 1.86
CA GLN A 74 -8.37 -16.09 2.92
C GLN A 74 -8.74 -17.58 3.07
N ILE A 75 -9.06 -18.24 1.95
CA ILE A 75 -9.42 -19.66 1.92
C ILE A 75 -8.28 -20.51 2.47
N LEU A 76 -7.01 -20.23 2.12
CA LEU A 76 -5.86 -20.95 2.67
C LEU A 76 -5.77 -20.84 4.20
N ILE A 77 -5.97 -19.64 4.75
CA ILE A 77 -5.97 -19.44 6.21
C ILE A 77 -7.12 -20.22 6.86
N GLY A 78 -8.34 -20.11 6.33
CA GLY A 78 -9.50 -20.82 6.86
C GLY A 78 -9.42 -22.33 6.72
N PHE A 79 -8.83 -22.79 5.62
CA PHE A 79 -8.59 -24.19 5.31
C PHE A 79 -7.66 -24.82 6.34
N ALA A 80 -6.55 -24.15 6.67
CA ALA A 80 -5.61 -24.63 7.67
C ALA A 80 -6.25 -24.79 9.07
N GLU A 81 -7.20 -23.92 9.46
CA GLU A 81 -7.92 -24.07 10.73
C GLU A 81 -8.94 -25.21 10.74
N SER A 82 -9.46 -25.58 9.56
CA SER A 82 -10.52 -26.58 9.42
C SER A 82 -10.00 -27.94 8.94
N MET A 83 -8.70 -28.06 8.68
CA MET A 83 -8.11 -29.19 7.95
C MET A 83 -8.44 -30.55 8.59
N ASP A 84 -8.42 -30.64 9.91
CA ASP A 84 -8.68 -31.89 10.64
C ASP A 84 -10.16 -32.35 10.58
N MET A 85 -11.08 -31.43 10.27
CA MET A 85 -12.52 -31.72 10.20
C MET A 85 -12.99 -32.07 8.78
N LEU A 86 -12.11 -31.93 7.79
CA LEU A 86 -12.43 -32.17 6.39
C LEU A 86 -12.07 -33.60 5.98
N ASN A 87 -12.90 -34.20 5.13
CA ASN A 87 -12.52 -35.43 4.43
C ASN A 87 -11.48 -35.12 3.35
N ASP A 88 -10.85 -36.16 2.82
CA ASP A 88 -9.80 -36.05 1.81
C ASP A 88 -10.32 -35.31 0.57
N GLU A 89 -11.44 -35.71 -0.02
CA GLU A 89 -12.02 -35.02 -1.19
C GLU A 89 -12.16 -33.49 -1.02
N LYS A 90 -12.65 -33.03 0.14
CA LYS A 90 -12.77 -31.58 0.43
C LYS A 90 -11.42 -30.92 0.63
N LYS A 91 -10.47 -31.59 1.27
CA LYS A 91 -9.12 -31.06 1.42
C LYS A 91 -8.48 -30.81 0.05
N ASP A 92 -8.72 -31.70 -0.93
CA ASP A 92 -8.12 -31.61 -2.26
C ASP A 92 -8.81 -30.50 -3.04
N TYR A 93 -10.14 -30.45 -2.96
CA TYR A 93 -10.93 -29.38 -3.55
C TYR A 93 -10.47 -28.00 -3.08
N TYR A 94 -10.32 -27.78 -1.77
CA TYR A 94 -9.91 -26.48 -1.25
C TYR A 94 -8.46 -26.15 -1.61
N MET A 95 -7.53 -27.08 -1.38
CA MET A 95 -6.11 -26.82 -1.63
C MET A 95 -5.84 -26.55 -3.11
N TRP A 96 -6.40 -27.37 -4.01
CA TRP A 96 -6.10 -27.28 -5.43
C TRP A 96 -7.01 -26.30 -6.14
N ASN A 97 -8.32 -26.49 -6.05
CA ASN A 97 -9.27 -25.79 -6.92
C ASN A 97 -9.64 -24.40 -6.37
N ARG A 98 -9.40 -24.14 -5.07
CA ARG A 98 -9.77 -22.86 -4.43
C ARG A 98 -8.57 -22.02 -4.01
N VAL A 99 -7.44 -22.65 -3.68
CA VAL A 99 -6.21 -21.95 -3.31
C VAL A 99 -5.22 -21.94 -4.45
N ALA A 100 -4.60 -23.08 -4.78
CA ALA A 100 -3.41 -23.11 -5.61
C ALA A 100 -3.66 -22.72 -7.07
N GLU A 101 -4.63 -23.37 -7.73
CA GLU A 101 -4.92 -23.10 -9.13
C GLU A 101 -5.40 -21.65 -9.36
N PRO A 102 -6.38 -21.11 -8.60
CA PRO A 102 -6.80 -19.71 -8.79
C PRO A 102 -5.69 -18.70 -8.53
N LEU A 103 -4.85 -18.93 -7.51
CA LEU A 103 -3.76 -18.05 -7.16
C LEU A 103 -2.69 -18.02 -8.25
N LEU A 104 -2.23 -19.18 -8.71
CA LEU A 104 -1.19 -19.26 -9.74
C LEU A 104 -1.69 -18.76 -11.09
N ARG A 105 -2.94 -19.08 -11.46
CA ARG A 105 -3.56 -18.57 -12.68
C ARG A 105 -3.67 -17.04 -12.67
N ALA A 106 -4.02 -16.44 -11.53
CA ALA A 106 -4.06 -14.98 -11.41
C ALA A 106 -2.67 -14.35 -11.63
N ILE A 107 -1.59 -15.00 -11.20
CA ILE A 107 -0.22 -14.54 -11.43
C ILE A 107 0.16 -14.65 -12.91
N GLU A 108 -0.19 -15.76 -13.56
CA GLU A 108 0.06 -15.98 -14.99
C GLU A 108 -0.68 -14.96 -15.87
N ASP A 109 -1.94 -14.66 -15.54
CA ASP A 109 -2.75 -13.64 -16.22
C ASP A 109 -2.13 -12.23 -16.15
N PHE A 110 -1.31 -11.97 -15.12
CA PHE A 110 -0.62 -10.70 -14.93
C PHE A 110 0.77 -10.67 -15.58
N HIS A 111 1.18 -11.76 -16.25
CA HIS A 111 2.45 -11.90 -16.96
C HIS A 111 3.68 -11.53 -16.12
N GLY A 112 3.64 -11.85 -14.81
CA GLY A 112 4.75 -11.55 -13.91
C GLY A 112 5.96 -12.46 -14.13
N GLU A 113 7.15 -11.91 -13.95
CA GLU A 113 8.42 -12.64 -14.00
C GLU A 113 9.01 -12.78 -12.60
N TYR A 114 9.65 -13.91 -12.31
CA TYR A 114 10.33 -14.15 -11.04
C TYR A 114 11.78 -13.67 -11.14
N CYS A 115 12.17 -12.70 -10.31
CA CYS A 115 13.52 -12.18 -10.25
C CYS A 115 13.95 -12.03 -8.78
N GLU A 116 15.07 -12.66 -8.40
CA GLU A 116 15.63 -12.63 -7.03
C GLU A 116 14.56 -12.88 -5.95
N GLY A 117 13.67 -13.84 -6.20
CA GLY A 117 12.63 -14.24 -5.26
C GLY A 117 11.43 -13.30 -5.16
N LYS A 118 11.31 -12.33 -6.08
CA LYS A 118 10.17 -11.41 -6.17
C LYS A 118 9.44 -11.58 -7.48
N LEU A 119 8.12 -11.41 -7.43
CA LEU A 119 7.29 -11.30 -8.62
C LEU A 119 7.37 -9.87 -9.15
N ILE A 120 7.93 -9.71 -10.34
CA ILE A 120 8.02 -8.43 -11.07
C ILE A 120 6.93 -8.39 -12.12
N LEU A 121 5.98 -7.47 -11.94
CA LEU A 121 4.91 -7.25 -12.91
C LEU A 121 5.36 -6.29 -14.03
N PRO A 122 4.97 -6.54 -15.29
CA PRO A 122 5.30 -5.65 -16.40
C PRO A 122 4.63 -4.30 -16.18
N LEU A 123 5.37 -3.20 -16.36
CA LEU A 123 4.77 -1.86 -16.37
C LEU A 123 3.74 -1.78 -17.50
N LYS A 124 2.60 -1.09 -17.27
CA LYS A 124 1.62 -0.83 -18.34
C LYS A 124 2.35 -0.25 -19.56
N GLN A 125 2.21 -0.89 -20.72
CA GLN A 125 2.91 -0.58 -21.98
C GLN A 125 2.64 0.83 -22.56
N ASN A 126 1.81 1.65 -21.92
CA ASN A 126 1.61 3.04 -22.32
C ASN A 126 2.81 3.88 -21.82
N GLY A 127 3.93 3.71 -22.51
CA GLY A 127 5.21 4.36 -22.30
C GLY A 127 5.12 5.87 -22.41
N THR A 128 4.83 6.51 -21.30
CA THR A 128 5.39 7.83 -21.00
C THR A 128 6.64 7.55 -20.18
N ASP A 129 7.79 8.03 -20.66
CA ASP A 129 9.02 7.97 -19.88
C ASP A 129 8.78 8.83 -18.65
N TYR A 130 8.51 8.19 -17.52
CA TYR A 130 8.05 8.89 -16.33
C TYR A 130 9.12 9.84 -15.78
N GLU A 131 10.39 9.64 -16.13
CA GLU A 131 11.42 10.64 -15.88
C GLU A 131 11.12 11.96 -16.59
N GLU A 132 10.53 11.93 -17.79
CA GLU A 132 10.06 13.11 -18.50
C GLU A 132 8.83 13.73 -17.83
N GLU A 133 7.86 12.93 -17.37
CA GLU A 133 6.71 13.44 -16.59
C GLU A 133 7.15 14.14 -15.29
N LEU A 134 8.10 13.55 -14.55
CA LEU A 134 8.70 14.16 -13.36
C LEU A 134 9.43 15.46 -13.69
N LYS A 135 10.24 15.47 -14.75
CA LYS A 135 10.96 16.67 -15.21
C LYS A 135 9.98 17.78 -15.60
N GLU A 136 8.92 17.45 -16.32
CA GLU A 136 7.86 18.40 -16.66
C GLU A 136 7.13 18.94 -15.42
N ALA A 137 6.82 18.07 -14.45
CA ALA A 137 6.19 18.48 -13.20
C ALA A 137 7.08 19.47 -12.43
N PHE A 138 8.40 19.26 -12.42
CA PHE A 138 9.36 20.17 -11.80
C PHE A 138 9.45 21.51 -12.53
N GLN A 139 9.55 21.51 -13.86
CA GLN A 139 9.56 22.74 -14.65
C GLN A 139 8.26 23.54 -14.44
N LYS A 140 7.11 22.86 -14.39
CA LYS A 140 5.82 23.48 -14.08
C LYS A 140 5.86 24.08 -12.67
N ALA A 141 6.37 23.37 -11.67
CA ALA A 141 6.46 23.86 -10.30
C ALA A 141 7.33 25.12 -10.16
N GLU A 142 8.48 25.18 -10.84
CA GLU A 142 9.37 26.35 -10.83
C GLU A 142 8.71 27.63 -11.36
N MET A 143 7.69 27.51 -12.21
CA MET A 143 6.95 28.63 -12.80
C MET A 143 5.67 29.02 -12.04
N LYS A 144 5.27 28.26 -11.01
CA LYS A 144 4.02 28.52 -10.27
C LYS A 144 4.20 29.40 -9.05
N GLU A 145 3.14 30.08 -8.64
CA GLU A 145 3.10 30.84 -7.40
C GLU A 145 3.15 29.91 -6.18
N ASP A 146 3.75 30.39 -5.08
CA ASP A 146 3.95 29.59 -3.86
C ASP A 146 2.62 29.04 -3.32
N ALA A 147 1.54 29.83 -3.35
CA ALA A 147 0.20 29.40 -2.90
C ALA A 147 -0.36 28.21 -3.71
N VAL A 148 -0.07 28.17 -5.01
CA VAL A 148 -0.48 27.06 -5.88
C VAL A 148 0.35 25.81 -5.56
N LEU A 149 1.65 25.97 -5.32
CA LEU A 149 2.53 24.86 -4.92
C LEU A 149 2.09 24.26 -3.58
N GLU A 150 1.76 25.09 -2.60
CA GLU A 150 1.26 24.63 -1.29
C GLU A 150 -0.05 23.84 -1.44
N GLN A 151 -0.97 24.29 -2.30
CA GLN A 151 -2.19 23.56 -2.60
C GLN A 151 -1.90 22.20 -3.25
N TRP A 152 -0.98 22.15 -4.22
CA TRP A 152 -0.59 20.90 -4.88
C TRP A 152 0.06 19.93 -3.90
N ILE A 153 0.99 20.40 -3.06
CA ILE A 153 1.61 19.58 -2.00
C ILE A 153 0.54 18.97 -1.11
N LYS A 154 -0.43 19.76 -0.63
CA LYS A 154 -1.51 19.25 0.22
C LYS A 154 -2.37 18.19 -0.48
N GLU A 155 -2.69 18.39 -1.76
CA GLU A 155 -3.46 17.43 -2.53
C GLU A 155 -2.69 16.12 -2.75
N ASP A 156 -1.40 16.23 -3.06
CA ASP A 156 -0.52 15.10 -3.31
C ASP A 156 -0.18 14.33 -2.03
N GLU A 157 -0.11 14.99 -0.87
CA GLU A 157 0.01 14.34 0.44
C GLU A 157 -1.22 13.46 0.71
N ARG A 158 -2.42 13.96 0.39
CA ARG A 158 -3.66 13.18 0.49
C ARG A 158 -3.63 11.97 -0.47
N LYS A 159 -3.23 12.17 -1.72
CA LYS A 159 -3.09 11.06 -2.70
C LYS A 159 -2.07 10.02 -2.24
N LYS A 160 -0.96 10.46 -1.65
CA LYS A 160 0.07 9.58 -1.10
C LYS A 160 -0.49 8.75 0.06
N ALA A 161 -1.25 9.37 0.95
CA ALA A 161 -1.91 8.66 2.05
C ALA A 161 -2.89 7.59 1.54
N GLN A 162 -3.69 7.92 0.51
CA GLN A 162 -4.58 6.96 -0.19
C GLN A 162 -3.79 5.83 -0.86
N GLY A 163 -2.69 6.16 -1.55
CA GLY A 163 -1.85 5.20 -2.27
C GLY A 163 -0.99 4.29 -1.39
N LYS A 164 -0.91 4.54 -0.08
CA LYS A 164 -0.14 3.71 0.86
C LYS A 164 -0.61 2.25 0.89
N ILE A 165 -1.91 2.02 0.68
CA ILE A 165 -2.49 0.68 0.62
C ILE A 165 -1.88 -0.13 -0.53
N LEU A 166 -1.71 0.47 -1.72
CA LEU A 166 -1.10 -0.20 -2.87
C LEU A 166 0.35 -0.63 -2.59
N LEU A 167 1.11 0.18 -1.82
CA LEU A 167 2.47 -0.19 -1.41
C LEU A 167 2.45 -1.40 -0.45
N GLN A 168 1.49 -1.44 0.47
CA GLN A 168 1.30 -2.56 1.39
C GLN A 168 0.93 -3.83 0.62
N GLU A 169 -0.01 -3.74 -0.32
CA GLU A 169 -0.42 -4.86 -1.20
C GLU A 169 0.77 -5.37 -2.04
N ARG A 170 1.58 -4.48 -2.64
CA ARG A 170 2.80 -4.88 -3.36
C ARG A 170 3.77 -5.64 -2.46
N ASN A 171 4.06 -5.11 -1.28
CA ASN A 171 5.01 -5.74 -0.37
C ASN A 171 4.53 -7.15 0.04
N VAL A 172 3.22 -7.32 0.26
CA VAL A 172 2.62 -8.64 0.48
C VAL A 172 2.89 -9.57 -0.70
N ILE A 173 2.65 -9.15 -1.95
CA ILE A 173 2.94 -9.98 -3.13
C ILE A 173 4.41 -10.39 -3.18
N TRP A 174 5.33 -9.46 -2.93
CA TRP A 174 6.76 -9.75 -2.92
C TRP A 174 7.14 -10.77 -1.84
N GLU A 175 6.70 -10.57 -0.60
CA GLU A 175 7.01 -11.49 0.49
C GLU A 175 6.35 -12.87 0.31
N LEU A 176 5.15 -12.92 -0.28
CA LEU A 176 4.47 -14.18 -0.62
C LEU A 176 5.19 -14.95 -1.73
N THR A 177 5.99 -14.28 -2.57
CA THR A 177 6.59 -14.89 -3.76
C THR A 177 7.44 -16.10 -3.40
N ASP A 178 8.45 -15.90 -2.54
CA ASP A 178 9.36 -16.96 -2.13
C ASP A 178 8.74 -17.93 -1.13
N GLU A 179 7.97 -17.42 -0.17
CA GLU A 179 7.50 -18.23 0.96
C GLU A 179 6.30 -19.12 0.61
N VAL A 180 5.51 -18.74 -0.39
CA VAL A 180 4.23 -19.38 -0.70
C VAL A 180 4.08 -19.68 -2.18
N ILE A 181 4.22 -18.68 -3.06
CA ILE A 181 3.88 -18.80 -4.49
C ILE A 181 4.80 -19.79 -5.20
N ILE A 182 6.12 -19.62 -5.10
CA ILE A 182 7.10 -20.49 -5.76
C ILE A 182 6.99 -21.93 -5.24
N PRO A 183 6.99 -22.20 -3.92
CA PRO A 183 6.79 -23.55 -3.39
C PRO A 183 5.46 -24.18 -3.84
N MET A 184 4.38 -23.40 -3.89
CA MET A 184 3.07 -23.88 -4.33
C MET A 184 3.06 -24.22 -5.82
N LYS A 185 3.75 -23.44 -6.66
CA LYS A 185 3.93 -23.75 -8.08
C LYS A 185 4.69 -25.06 -8.29
N GLN A 186 5.81 -25.24 -7.60
CA GLN A 186 6.59 -26.48 -7.65
C GLN A 186 5.76 -27.69 -7.20
N MET A 187 4.92 -27.50 -6.19
CA MET A 187 4.01 -28.54 -5.70
C MET A 187 2.94 -28.91 -6.73
N MET A 188 2.40 -27.93 -7.46
CA MET A 188 1.45 -28.14 -8.56
C MET A 188 2.08 -28.91 -9.73
N GLU A 189 3.32 -28.60 -10.09
CA GLU A 189 4.09 -29.30 -11.13
C GLU A 189 4.26 -30.79 -10.77
N ARG A 190 4.70 -31.08 -9.54
CA ARG A 190 4.82 -32.47 -9.04
C ARG A 190 3.50 -33.23 -9.00
N LYS A 191 2.38 -32.55 -8.70
CA LYS A 191 1.04 -33.14 -8.78
C LYS A 191 0.66 -33.50 -10.21
N ALA A 192 0.99 -32.65 -11.19
CA ALA A 192 0.71 -32.93 -12.61
C ALA A 192 1.50 -34.14 -13.13
N GLU A 193 2.69 -34.39 -12.57
CA GLU A 193 3.53 -35.55 -12.87
C GLU A 193 3.05 -36.86 -12.20
N GLY A 194 2.01 -36.80 -11.38
CA GLY A 194 1.44 -37.96 -10.69
C GLY A 194 2.23 -38.41 -9.46
N GLU A 195 3.17 -37.60 -8.98
CA GLU A 195 4.14 -37.99 -7.95
C GLU A 195 3.77 -37.51 -6.52
N PHE A 196 2.55 -37.01 -6.28
CA PHE A 196 2.33 -36.22 -5.07
C PHE A 196 0.93 -36.34 -4.42
N ASP A 197 0.89 -36.99 -3.25
CA ASP A 197 -0.20 -36.89 -2.26
C ASP A 197 0.22 -35.93 -1.14
N TRP A 198 -0.03 -34.63 -1.34
CA TRP A 198 0.45 -33.52 -0.50
C TRP A 198 0.13 -33.61 1.00
N TRP A 199 -0.92 -34.36 1.37
CA TRP A 199 -1.40 -34.53 2.74
C TRP A 199 -1.03 -35.86 3.42
N ARG A 200 -0.53 -36.86 2.66
CA ARG A 200 -0.28 -38.23 3.17
C ARG A 200 1.15 -38.35 3.67
N ASN A 201 2.03 -37.46 3.21
CA ASN A 201 3.29 -37.16 3.89
C ASN A 201 3.00 -36.35 5.16
N ARG A 202 2.72 -37.04 6.28
CA ARG A 202 2.42 -36.42 7.60
C ARG A 202 3.50 -35.45 8.10
N ASN A 203 4.72 -35.53 7.58
CA ASN A 203 5.83 -34.65 7.95
C ASN A 203 5.80 -33.29 7.22
N GLU A 204 4.94 -33.15 6.21
CA GLU A 204 4.91 -32.01 5.31
C GLU A 204 3.59 -31.25 5.48
N GLN A 205 3.45 -30.48 6.56
CA GLN A 205 2.28 -29.65 6.83
C GLN A 205 2.26 -28.37 5.97
N TYR A 206 2.43 -28.50 4.65
CA TYR A 206 2.59 -27.37 3.74
C TYR A 206 1.46 -26.34 3.83
N PRO A 207 0.15 -26.70 3.82
CA PRO A 207 -0.90 -25.68 3.89
C PRO A 207 -0.93 -24.94 5.22
N VAL A 208 -0.65 -25.63 6.33
CA VAL A 208 -0.58 -24.99 7.66
C VAL A 208 0.61 -24.03 7.70
N ARG A 209 1.78 -24.44 7.20
CA ARG A 209 2.96 -23.58 7.10
C ARG A 209 2.68 -22.36 6.22
N TRP A 210 2.08 -22.53 5.05
CA TRP A 210 1.75 -21.42 4.17
C TRP A 210 0.68 -20.51 4.77
N ALA A 211 -0.36 -21.04 5.39
CA ALA A 211 -1.36 -20.22 6.08
C ALA A 211 -0.73 -19.37 7.20
N VAL A 212 0.22 -19.94 7.96
CA VAL A 212 0.99 -19.20 8.97
C VAL A 212 1.82 -18.10 8.31
N ALA A 213 2.55 -18.41 7.23
CA ALA A 213 3.36 -17.44 6.50
C ALA A 213 2.49 -16.30 5.95
N VAL A 214 1.40 -16.62 5.24
CA VAL A 214 0.43 -15.65 4.71
C VAL A 214 -0.08 -14.74 5.82
N ARG A 215 -0.48 -15.29 6.97
CA ARG A 215 -0.98 -14.50 8.10
C ARG A 215 0.08 -13.53 8.63
N ILE A 216 1.33 -13.98 8.79
CA ILE A 216 2.43 -13.15 9.27
C ILE A 216 2.74 -12.03 8.26
N ILE A 217 2.88 -12.38 6.98
CA ILE A 217 3.19 -11.44 5.90
C ILE A 217 2.11 -10.36 5.78
N LEU A 218 0.83 -10.74 5.80
CA LEU A 218 -0.28 -9.80 5.79
C LEU A 218 -0.20 -8.84 6.99
N GLN A 219 -0.02 -9.37 8.20
CA GLN A 219 0.01 -8.56 9.42
C GLN A 219 1.22 -7.61 9.49
N ASN A 220 2.40 -8.06 9.04
CA ASN A 220 3.59 -7.23 8.93
C ASN A 220 3.39 -6.04 7.99
N ASN A 221 2.54 -6.22 6.98
CA ASN A 221 2.17 -5.19 6.02
C ASN A 221 0.88 -4.45 6.39
N GLY A 222 0.37 -4.59 7.61
CA GLY A 222 -0.79 -3.85 8.12
C GLY A 222 -2.14 -4.32 7.56
N ILE A 223 -2.19 -5.51 6.96
CA ILE A 223 -3.41 -6.19 6.55
C ILE A 223 -3.71 -7.27 7.58
N TYR A 224 -4.87 -7.22 8.21
CA TYR A 224 -5.22 -8.04 9.36
C TYR A 224 -6.29 -9.07 8.97
N PRO A 225 -5.93 -10.35 8.86
CA PRO A 225 -6.91 -11.42 8.78
C PRO A 225 -7.69 -11.48 10.10
N MET A 226 -9.01 -11.32 10.03
CA MET A 226 -9.89 -11.44 11.20
C MET A 226 -11.05 -12.39 10.90
N PHE A 227 -11.24 -13.39 11.77
CA PHE A 227 -12.44 -14.22 11.76
C PHE A 227 -13.61 -13.51 12.43
N ALA A 228 -14.84 -13.98 12.21
CA ALA A 228 -16.05 -13.42 12.83
C ALA A 228 -16.00 -13.38 14.37
N SER A 229 -15.17 -14.23 14.98
CA SER A 229 -14.95 -14.33 16.42
C SER A 229 -13.83 -13.41 16.94
N ASP A 230 -13.14 -12.67 16.07
CA ASP A 230 -12.00 -11.82 16.45
C ASP A 230 -12.45 -10.73 17.43
N LYS A 231 -11.70 -10.56 18.53
CA LYS A 231 -12.03 -9.61 19.60
C LYS A 231 -12.00 -8.17 19.10
N ARG A 232 -11.19 -7.85 18.09
CA ARG A 232 -11.07 -6.51 17.50
C ARG A 232 -12.38 -6.06 16.82
N LEU A 233 -13.22 -7.00 16.39
CA LEU A 233 -14.51 -6.72 15.78
C LEU A 233 -15.61 -6.36 16.79
N LYS A 234 -15.37 -6.49 18.11
CA LYS A 234 -16.35 -6.14 19.14
C LYS A 234 -16.72 -4.66 19.09
N ASP A 235 -15.74 -3.82 18.80
CA ASP A 235 -15.91 -2.36 18.76
C ASP A 235 -16.29 -1.85 17.37
N CYS A 236 -16.53 -2.75 16.41
CA CYS A 236 -16.83 -2.44 15.00
C CYS A 236 -18.01 -3.28 14.48
N PRO A 237 -19.24 -3.09 15.01
CA PRO A 237 -20.39 -3.95 14.71
C PRO A 237 -20.79 -3.97 13.23
N GLU A 238 -20.56 -2.88 12.48
CA GLU A 238 -20.82 -2.83 11.03
C GLU A 238 -19.90 -3.76 10.22
N LEU A 239 -18.65 -3.96 10.65
CA LEU A 239 -17.75 -4.94 10.03
C LEU A 239 -18.22 -6.36 10.34
N ARG A 240 -18.73 -6.60 11.54
CA ARG A 240 -19.24 -7.92 11.94
C ARG A 240 -20.44 -8.35 11.09
N LYS A 241 -21.28 -7.41 10.66
CA LYS A 241 -22.42 -7.68 9.76
C LYS A 241 -22.00 -8.15 8.37
N ARG A 242 -20.75 -7.89 7.95
CA ARG A 242 -20.23 -8.36 6.66
C ARG A 242 -19.92 -9.85 6.65
N PHE A 243 -19.82 -10.52 7.79
CA PHE A 243 -19.66 -11.98 7.87
C PHE A 243 -20.99 -12.67 7.60
N VAL A 244 -21.03 -13.52 6.56
CA VAL A 244 -22.24 -14.26 6.19
C VAL A 244 -22.35 -15.55 7.06
N PRO A 245 -23.56 -15.96 7.48
CA PRO A 245 -23.75 -17.16 8.32
C PRO A 245 -23.61 -18.49 7.57
N LEU A 246 -22.87 -19.44 8.16
CA LEU A 246 -22.48 -20.73 7.55
C LEU A 246 -23.62 -21.53 6.88
N LYS A 247 -23.37 -22.00 5.64
CA LYS A 247 -24.04 -23.19 5.08
C LYS A 247 -23.42 -24.46 5.70
N GLU A 248 -24.22 -25.49 5.89
CA GLU A 248 -23.73 -26.82 6.27
C GLU A 248 -22.72 -27.28 5.21
N ASN A 249 -21.47 -27.56 5.62
CA ASN A 249 -20.34 -28.04 4.80
C ASN A 249 -19.31 -27.03 4.25
N ALA A 250 -19.41 -25.73 4.53
CA ALA A 250 -18.40 -24.74 4.11
C ALA A 250 -17.33 -24.46 5.18
N ILE A 251 -16.08 -24.22 4.77
CA ILE A 251 -15.04 -23.70 5.67
C ILE A 251 -15.29 -22.22 6.00
N ARG A 252 -14.91 -21.82 7.22
CA ARG A 252 -14.82 -20.41 7.61
C ARG A 252 -13.46 -19.89 7.20
N TYR A 253 -13.41 -18.69 6.64
CA TYR A 253 -12.17 -17.97 6.37
C TYR A 253 -12.25 -16.53 6.88
N PRO A 254 -11.11 -15.88 7.20
CA PRO A 254 -11.09 -14.53 7.73
C PRO A 254 -11.43 -13.50 6.64
N GLY A 255 -11.97 -12.36 7.04
CA GLY A 255 -11.90 -11.14 6.20
C GLY A 255 -10.49 -10.55 6.26
N LEU A 256 -10.02 -9.92 5.20
CA LEU A 256 -8.78 -9.14 5.21
C LEU A 256 -9.12 -7.69 5.49
N PHE A 257 -8.64 -7.15 6.61
CA PHE A 257 -8.98 -5.80 7.05
C PHE A 257 -7.75 -4.91 7.03
N ILE A 258 -7.90 -3.68 6.59
CA ILE A 258 -6.86 -2.65 6.68
C ILE A 258 -7.41 -1.46 7.44
N LYS A 259 -6.57 -0.84 8.27
CA LYS A 259 -6.92 0.40 8.97
C LYS A 259 -6.29 1.56 8.20
N TYR A 260 -7.10 2.54 7.81
CA TYR A 260 -6.57 3.75 7.18
C TYR A 260 -5.68 4.50 8.18
N GLY A 261 -4.53 4.95 7.68
CA GLY A 261 -3.56 5.70 8.47
C GLY A 261 -3.76 7.21 8.38
N GLU A 262 -2.95 7.91 9.15
CA GLU A 262 -2.89 9.37 9.19
C GLU A 262 -2.78 9.99 7.79
N GLY A 263 -3.57 11.03 7.52
CA GLY A 263 -3.63 11.72 6.24
C GLY A 263 -4.64 11.13 5.23
N HIS A 264 -5.25 9.98 5.54
CA HIS A 264 -6.38 9.45 4.78
C HIS A 264 -7.68 10.17 5.15
N GLU A 265 -8.63 10.29 4.21
CA GLU A 265 -9.93 10.93 4.48
C GLU A 265 -10.81 10.16 5.47
N ASN A 266 -10.53 8.85 5.62
CA ASN A 266 -11.18 7.94 6.56
C ASN A 266 -10.21 7.46 7.67
N ASP A 267 -9.27 8.33 8.10
CA ASP A 267 -8.26 7.97 9.11
C ASP A 267 -8.91 7.31 10.35
N GLY A 268 -8.33 6.18 10.76
CA GLY A 268 -8.82 5.41 11.90
C GLY A 268 -9.92 4.41 11.56
N GLU A 269 -10.55 4.49 10.38
CA GLU A 269 -11.57 3.55 9.94
C GLU A 269 -10.97 2.26 9.36
N TRP A 270 -11.78 1.20 9.38
CA TRP A 270 -11.43 -0.11 8.85
C TRP A 270 -12.08 -0.32 7.48
N GLU A 271 -11.26 -0.70 6.51
CA GLU A 271 -11.69 -1.19 5.20
C GLU A 271 -11.51 -2.70 5.11
N VAL A 272 -12.36 -3.33 4.30
CA VAL A 272 -12.24 -4.74 3.93
C VAL A 272 -11.63 -4.83 2.55
N LEU A 273 -10.54 -5.58 2.42
CA LEU A 273 -9.93 -5.93 1.15
C LEU A 273 -10.55 -7.23 0.61
N GLY A 274 -10.84 -7.27 -0.69
CA GLY A 274 -11.51 -8.40 -1.34
C GLY A 274 -13.04 -8.29 -1.39
N ALA A 275 -13.65 -9.08 -2.28
CA ALA A 275 -15.08 -9.01 -2.58
C ALA A 275 -15.98 -9.77 -1.58
N HIS A 276 -15.41 -10.71 -0.80
CA HIS A 276 -16.19 -11.63 0.02
C HIS A 276 -15.61 -11.81 1.44
N ILE A 277 -16.48 -11.74 2.44
CA ILE A 277 -16.17 -12.15 3.81
C ILE A 277 -17.00 -13.39 4.15
N GLY A 278 -16.29 -14.48 4.40
CA GLY A 278 -16.78 -15.53 5.26
C GLY A 278 -17.70 -16.58 4.64
N MET A 279 -17.51 -17.02 3.37
CA MET A 279 -17.92 -18.37 2.91
C MET A 279 -17.64 -18.66 1.44
N ASP A 280 -17.38 -19.93 1.12
CA ASP A 280 -17.50 -20.45 -0.24
C ASP A 280 -18.93 -20.97 -0.44
N GLY A 281 -19.76 -20.19 -1.14
CA GLY A 281 -21.18 -20.47 -1.25
C GLY A 281 -21.85 -19.84 -2.46
N ARG A 282 -21.09 -19.60 -3.55
CA ARG A 282 -21.74 -19.32 -4.84
C ARG A 282 -22.55 -20.55 -5.20
N GLU A 283 -23.87 -20.39 -5.20
CA GLU A 283 -24.69 -21.17 -6.12
C GLU A 283 -24.11 -20.93 -7.50
N GLU A 284 -23.65 -21.99 -8.17
CA GLU A 284 -23.71 -22.04 -9.61
C GLU A 284 -25.16 -21.79 -9.99
N LYS A 285 -25.53 -20.52 -10.20
CA LYS A 285 -26.75 -20.22 -10.93
C LYS A 285 -26.54 -20.84 -12.30
N GLY A 286 -27.33 -21.88 -12.56
CA GLY A 286 -27.17 -22.81 -13.65
C GLY A 286 -26.83 -22.15 -14.97
N LEU A 287 -25.81 -22.71 -15.62
CA LEU A 287 -25.78 -22.76 -17.07
C LEU A 287 -27.01 -23.58 -17.49
N ALA A 288 -28.06 -22.86 -17.87
CA ALA A 288 -29.07 -23.37 -18.79
C ALA A 288 -28.52 -23.32 -20.21
#